data_AF-A0A939WGP8-F1
#
_entry.id   AF-A0A939WGP8-F1
#
_cell.length_a   1.000
_cell.length_b   1.000
_cell.length_c   1.000
_cell.angle_alpha   90.00
_cell.angle_beta   90.00
_cell.angle_gamma   90.00
#
_symmetry.space_group_name_H-M   'P 1'
#
loop_
_entity.id
_entity.type
_entity.pdbx_description
1 polymer ?
#
loop_
_entity_poly.entity_id
_entity_poly.type
_entity_poly.pdbx_seq_one_letter_code
_entity_poly.pdbx_strand_id
1 'polypeptide(L)'
;MSESQSNTSSIDLSAVEPYTPTAEQEKTYTSGKIKSAWGLLVGSLLFLLIVVALVLLFIHVLHIIVFSFRIIVGLLIILILPFYGVYNVVSTMKNVSRKNYSFYTGEILGKTDKGYIVKGIQSSGLSFIDKADACGEKAAGAKVIIACMKDEFDLLGLE
;
A
#
# COMPACT_ATOMS: atom_id res chain seq x y z
N MET A 1 -11.23 10.85 6.47
CA MET A 1 -10.11 10.43 7.33
C MET A 1 -8.83 10.69 6.55
N SER A 2 -7.85 11.29 7.23
CA SER A 2 -6.79 12.14 6.70
C SER A 2 -6.02 11.62 5.50
N GLU A 3 -5.75 12.56 4.60
CA GLU A 3 -4.74 12.49 3.57
C GLU A 3 -3.39 12.06 4.16
N SER A 4 -2.86 10.93 3.71
CA SER A 4 -1.42 10.74 3.66
C SER A 4 -0.95 11.45 2.38
N GLN A 5 -0.78 12.77 2.47
CA GLN A 5 -0.02 13.50 1.46
C GLN A 5 1.42 12.97 1.53
N SER A 6 1.74 12.14 0.55
CA SER A 6 3.08 11.70 0.19
C SER A 6 3.95 12.95 -0.01
N ASN A 7 4.68 13.35 1.03
CA ASN A 7 5.73 14.39 0.99
C ASN A 7 6.98 13.79 0.32
N THR A 8 6.83 13.36 -0.93
CA THR A 8 7.89 12.70 -1.71
C THR A 8 8.67 13.65 -2.62
N SER A 9 8.21 14.89 -2.74
CA SER A 9 8.88 15.95 -3.49
C SER A 9 10.17 16.47 -2.84
N SER A 10 10.53 16.02 -1.64
CA SER A 10 11.75 16.44 -0.94
C SER A 10 12.79 15.33 -0.75
N ILE A 11 12.51 14.08 -1.12
CA ILE A 11 13.46 12.97 -0.87
C ILE A 11 14.63 13.07 -1.84
N ASP A 12 15.80 13.39 -1.29
CA ASP A 12 17.03 13.48 -2.06
C ASP A 12 17.59 12.09 -2.36
N LEU A 13 17.09 11.50 -3.45
CA LEU A 13 17.53 10.20 -3.96
C LEU A 13 19.00 10.19 -4.41
N SER A 14 19.69 11.34 -4.46
CA SER A 14 21.12 11.40 -4.79
C SER A 14 22.02 10.87 -3.67
N ALA A 15 21.51 10.80 -2.44
CA ALA A 15 22.24 10.32 -1.28
C ALA A 15 22.11 8.80 -1.06
N VAL A 16 21.35 8.10 -1.90
CA VAL A 16 21.11 6.66 -1.80
C VAL A 16 21.66 5.97 -3.05
N GLU A 17 22.44 4.90 -2.86
CA GLU A 17 23.09 4.23 -3.99
C GLU A 17 22.07 3.40 -4.79
N PRO A 18 22.06 3.47 -6.13
CA PRO A 18 21.21 2.63 -6.95
C PRO A 18 21.59 1.16 -6.74
N TYR A 19 20.58 0.32 -6.52
CA TYR A 19 20.78 -1.11 -6.28
C TYR A 19 20.12 -1.92 -7.39
N THR A 20 20.85 -2.90 -7.91
CA THR A 20 20.30 -3.87 -8.86
C THR A 20 19.89 -5.11 -8.09
N PRO A 21 18.57 -5.37 -7.88
CA PRO A 21 18.12 -6.54 -7.17
C PRO A 21 18.38 -7.82 -7.96
N THR A 22 18.43 -8.95 -7.24
CA THR A 22 18.36 -10.26 -7.89
C THR A 22 16.97 -10.47 -8.49
N ALA A 23 16.87 -11.31 -9.52
CA ALA A 23 15.58 -11.63 -10.15
C ALA A 23 14.56 -12.20 -9.14
N GLU A 24 15.03 -12.88 -8.09
CA GLU A 24 14.19 -13.41 -7.02
C GLU A 24 13.63 -12.30 -6.11
N GLN A 25 14.44 -11.31 -5.74
CA GLN A 25 14.03 -10.16 -4.95
C GLN A 25 13.00 -9.30 -5.71
N GLU A 26 13.28 -9.03 -6.99
CA GLU A 26 12.39 -8.29 -7.89
C GLU A 26 11.04 -9.02 -8.06
N LYS A 27 11.07 -10.33 -8.28
CA LYS A 27 9.87 -11.16 -8.41
C LYS A 27 9.06 -11.20 -7.11
N THR A 28 9.71 -11.31 -5.96
CA THR A 28 9.05 -11.36 -4.65
C THR A 28 8.32 -10.05 -4.36
N TYR A 29 9.01 -8.92 -4.56
CA TYR A 29 8.43 -7.60 -4.37
C TYR A 29 7.24 -7.33 -5.31
N THR A 30 7.42 -7.56 -6.62
CA THR A 30 6.37 -7.35 -7.62
C THR A 30 5.17 -8.28 -7.41
N SER A 31 5.40 -9.55 -7.09
CA SER A 31 4.33 -10.51 -6.77
C SER A 31 3.60 -10.13 -5.48
N GLY A 32 4.31 -9.63 -4.47
CA GLY A 32 3.74 -9.11 -3.24
C GLY A 32 2.80 -7.92 -3.47
N LYS A 33 3.25 -6.94 -4.27
CA LYS A 33 2.44 -5.77 -4.65
C LYS A 33 1.19 -6.16 -5.43
N ILE A 34 1.31 -7.07 -6.40
CA ILE A 34 0.16 -7.60 -7.15
C ILE A 34 -0.80 -8.31 -6.20
N LYS A 35 -0.31 -9.21 -5.33
CA LYS A 35 -1.14 -9.93 -4.37
C LYS A 35 -1.86 -8.99 -3.41
N SER A 36 -1.19 -7.95 -2.93
CA SER A 36 -1.80 -6.92 -2.08
C SER A 36 -2.92 -6.17 -2.80
N ALA A 37 -2.69 -5.76 -4.05
CA ALA A 37 -3.72 -5.10 -4.86
C ALA A 37 -4.94 -6.00 -5.09
N TRP A 38 -4.71 -7.28 -5.40
CA TRP A 38 -5.77 -8.29 -5.51
C TRP A 38 -6.50 -8.52 -4.18
N GLY A 39 -5.77 -8.56 -3.07
CA GLY A 39 -6.34 -8.68 -1.73
C GLY A 39 -7.30 -7.52 -1.41
N LEU A 40 -6.94 -6.29 -1.80
CA LEU A 40 -7.81 -5.12 -1.64
C LEU A 40 -9.09 -5.25 -2.49
N LEU A 41 -8.97 -5.73 -3.74
CA LEU A 41 -10.12 -5.98 -4.60
C LEU A 41 -11.04 -7.06 -4.00
N VAL A 42 -10.49 -8.22 -3.62
CA VAL A 42 -11.27 -9.31 -3.02
C VAL A 42 -11.91 -8.89 -1.70
N GLY A 43 -11.18 -8.17 -0.86
CA GLY A 43 -11.70 -7.62 0.40
C GLY A 43 -12.85 -6.64 0.18
N SER A 44 -12.73 -5.75 -0.82
CA SER A 44 -13.80 -4.80 -1.17
C SER A 44 -15.05 -5.51 -1.70
N LEU A 45 -14.88 -6.62 -2.45
CA LEU A 45 -15.98 -7.41 -2.98
C LEU A 45 -16.69 -8.21 -1.87
N LEU A 46 -15.93 -8.80 -0.94
CA LEU A 46 -16.47 -9.49 0.23
C LEU A 46 -17.25 -8.53 1.13
N PHE A 47 -16.70 -7.33 1.37
CA PHE A 47 -17.39 -6.30 2.15
C PHE A 47 -18.70 -5.89 1.50
N LEU A 48 -18.71 -5.67 0.18
CA LEU A 48 -19.93 -5.40 -0.58
C LEU A 48 -20.96 -6.53 -0.42
N LEU A 49 -20.54 -7.79 -0.53
CA LEU A 49 -21.42 -8.95 -0.39
C LEU A 49 -22.04 -9.03 1.01
N ILE A 50 -21.26 -8.79 2.06
CA ILE A 50 -21.75 -8.75 3.45
C ILE A 50 -22.80 -7.65 3.63
N VAL A 51 -22.53 -6.46 3.11
CA VAL A 51 -23.46 -5.32 3.18
C VAL A 51 -24.77 -5.65 2.47
N VAL A 52 -24.70 -6.22 1.26
CA VAL A 52 -25.89 -6.63 0.51
C VAL A 52 -26.68 -7.71 1.27
N ALA A 53 -26.00 -8.70 1.85
CA ALA A 53 -26.63 -9.75 2.63
C ALA A 53 -27.36 -9.19 3.87
N LEU A 54 -26.76 -8.22 4.58
CA LEU A 54 -27.40 -7.54 5.70
C LEU A 54 -28.64 -6.77 5.25
N VAL A 55 -28.56 -6.04 4.14
CA VAL A 55 -29.73 -5.30 3.59
C VAL A 55 -30.87 -6.27 3.25
N LEU A 56 -30.58 -7.39 2.60
CA LEU A 56 -31.59 -8.41 2.29
C LEU A 56 -32.19 -9.04 3.55
N LEU A 57 -31.36 -9.33 4.56
CA LEU A 57 -31.82 -9.85 5.85
C LEU A 57 -32.76 -8.85 6.55
N PHE A 58 -32.43 -7.57 6.55
CA PHE A 58 -33.27 -6.52 7.13
C PHE A 58 -34.61 -6.37 6.38
N ILE A 59 -34.60 -6.45 5.05
CA ILE A 59 -35.84 -6.44 4.25
C ILE A 59 -36.70 -7.66 4.59
N HIS A 60 -36.08 -8.85 4.71
CA HIS A 60 -36.80 -10.09 4.96
C HIS A 60 -37.39 -10.18 6.37
N VAL A 61 -36.63 -9.80 7.40
CA VAL A 61 -37.04 -9.93 8.81
C VAL A 61 -37.93 -8.77 9.27
N LEU A 62 -37.61 -7.54 8.86
CA LEU A 62 -38.31 -6.35 9.36
C LEU A 62 -39.37 -5.81 8.39
N HIS A 63 -39.53 -6.42 7.20
CA HIS A 63 -40.46 -5.95 6.16
C HIS A 63 -40.30 -4.44 5.89
N ILE A 64 -39.06 -3.94 6.01
CA ILE A 64 -38.75 -2.52 5.78
C ILE A 64 -38.84 -2.28 4.27
N ILE A 65 -40.02 -1.83 3.84
CA ILE A 65 -40.33 -1.46 2.46
C ILE A 65 -39.73 -0.08 2.10
N VAL A 66 -39.30 0.70 3.10
CA VAL A 66 -38.77 2.04 2.87
C VAL A 66 -37.24 1.98 2.69
N PHE A 67 -36.79 1.94 1.43
CA PHE A 67 -35.44 2.38 1.08
C PHE A 67 -35.32 3.88 1.39
N SER A 68 -35.04 4.21 2.64
CA SER A 68 -34.73 5.58 3.03
C SER A 68 -33.54 6.05 2.18
N PHE A 69 -33.61 7.29 1.69
CA PHE A 69 -32.54 7.91 0.90
C PHE A 69 -31.14 7.71 1.50
N ARG A 70 -31.04 7.69 2.84
CA ARG A 70 -29.81 7.39 3.59
C ARG A 70 -29.20 6.02 3.29
N ILE A 71 -30.00 4.97 3.12
CA ILE A 71 -29.54 3.61 2.79
C ILE A 71 -29.02 3.58 1.35
N ILE A 72 -29.73 4.23 0.42
CA ILE A 72 -29.32 4.33 -0.98
C ILE A 72 -27.97 5.06 -1.09
N VAL A 73 -27.81 6.20 -0.42
CA VAL A 73 -26.53 6.94 -0.40
C VAL A 73 -25.41 6.11 0.23
N GLY A 74 -25.69 5.40 1.33
CA GLY A 74 -24.72 4.50 1.96
C GLY A 74 -24.26 3.37 1.03
N LEU A 75 -25.20 2.73 0.32
CA LEU A 75 -24.90 1.71 -0.70
C LEU A 75 -24.05 2.28 -1.83
N LEU A 76 -24.33 3.51 -2.26
CA LEU A 76 -23.59 4.18 -3.33
C LEU A 76 -22.13 4.42 -2.94
N ILE A 77 -21.85 4.79 -1.69
CA ILE A 77 -20.48 4.94 -1.17
C ILE A 77 -19.76 3.59 -1.13
N ILE A 78 -20.44 2.54 -0.66
CA ILE A 78 -19.86 1.18 -0.57
C ILE A 78 -19.57 0.64 -1.97
N LEU A 79 -20.36 1.04 -2.97
CA LEU A 79 -20.15 0.67 -4.36
C LEU A 79 -18.88 1.30 -4.95
N ILE A 80 -18.35 2.40 -4.41
CA ILE A 80 -17.08 3.02 -4.88
C ILE A 80 -15.86 2.15 -4.51
N LEU A 81 -15.90 1.42 -3.40
CA LEU A 81 -14.80 0.59 -2.91
C LEU A 81 -14.30 -0.44 -3.96
N PRO A 82 -15.15 -1.25 -4.61
CA PRO A 82 -14.69 -2.18 -5.64
C PRO A 82 -14.11 -1.47 -6.88
N PHE A 83 -14.62 -0.29 -7.28
CA PHE A 83 -14.00 0.48 -8.37
C PHE A 83 -12.59 0.94 -8.00
N TYR A 84 -12.39 1.37 -6.75
CA TYR A 84 -11.07 1.70 -6.24
C TYR A 84 -10.14 0.48 -6.24
N GLY A 85 -10.64 -0.70 -5.83
CA GLY A 85 -9.92 -1.96 -5.91
C GLY A 85 -9.45 -2.31 -7.32
N VAL A 86 -10.34 -2.19 -8.31
CA VAL A 86 -10.02 -2.42 -9.74
C VAL A 86 -8.97 -1.43 -10.22
N TYR A 87 -9.14 -0.13 -9.92
CA TYR A 87 -8.16 0.89 -10.27
C TYR A 87 -6.77 0.57 -9.69
N ASN A 88 -6.71 0.14 -8.42
CA ASN A 88 -5.45 -0.17 -7.77
C ASN A 88 -4.77 -1.40 -8.39
N VAL A 89 -5.52 -2.45 -8.74
CA VAL A 89 -5.00 -3.62 -9.45
C VAL A 89 -4.45 -3.24 -10.82
N VAL A 90 -5.22 -2.52 -11.63
CA VAL A 90 -4.80 -2.11 -12.98
C VAL A 90 -3.57 -1.21 -12.93
N SER A 91 -3.55 -0.24 -12.02
CA SER A 91 -2.42 0.68 -11.84
C SER A 91 -1.16 -0.06 -11.40
N THR A 92 -1.28 -0.98 -10.45
CA THR A 92 -0.16 -1.81 -9.97
C THR A 92 0.37 -2.73 -11.07
N MET A 93 -0.51 -3.44 -11.79
CA MET A 93 -0.13 -4.28 -12.93
C MET A 93 0.58 -3.50 -14.04
N LYS A 94 0.06 -2.31 -14.37
CA LYS A 94 0.66 -1.44 -15.39
C LYS A 94 2.06 -0.99 -14.99
N ASN A 95 2.29 -0.67 -13.71
CA ASN A 95 3.61 -0.26 -13.24
C ASN A 95 4.61 -1.42 -13.16
N VAL A 96 4.16 -2.62 -12.75
CA VAL A 96 5.00 -3.83 -12.83
C VAL A 96 5.38 -4.12 -14.29
N SER A 97 4.39 -4.10 -15.21
CA SER A 97 4.63 -4.40 -16.63
C SER A 97 5.55 -3.38 -17.31
N ARG A 98 5.50 -2.11 -16.89
CA ARG A 98 6.36 -1.04 -17.42
C ARG A 98 7.73 -0.96 -16.75
N LYS A 99 8.04 -1.83 -15.78
CA LYS A 99 9.23 -1.74 -14.93
C LYS A 99 9.39 -0.36 -14.27
N ASN A 100 8.27 0.27 -13.92
CA ASN A 100 8.23 1.56 -13.22
C ASN A 100 8.41 1.35 -11.72
N TYR A 101 9.57 0.84 -11.34
CA TYR A 101 10.02 0.70 -9.97
C TYR A 101 11.53 0.85 -9.92
N SER A 102 12.04 1.38 -8.81
CA SER A 102 13.47 1.63 -8.64
C SER A 102 13.91 1.09 -7.29
N PHE A 103 15.09 0.47 -7.26
CA PHE A 103 15.66 -0.08 -6.04
C PHE A 103 16.91 0.72 -5.67
N TYR A 104 17.04 0.98 -4.38
CA TYR A 104 18.17 1.69 -3.80
C TYR A 104 18.66 0.92 -2.58
N THR A 105 19.90 1.17 -2.16
CA THR A 105 20.45 0.59 -0.91
C THR A 105 20.75 1.68 0.09
N GLY A 106 20.31 1.48 1.33
CA GLY A 106 20.47 2.45 2.41
C GLY A 106 20.79 1.79 3.74
N GLU A 107 21.08 2.61 4.73
CA GLU A 107 21.40 2.19 6.10
C GLU A 107 20.31 2.69 7.04
N ILE A 108 19.74 1.82 7.88
CA ILE A 108 18.77 2.25 8.90
C ILE A 108 19.50 3.02 9.99
N LEU A 109 19.07 4.26 10.23
CA LEU A 109 19.60 5.10 11.30
C LEU A 109 18.88 4.86 12.64
N GLY A 110 17.60 4.49 12.59
CA GLY A 110 16.81 4.20 13.77
C GLY A 110 15.35 3.90 13.44
N LYS A 111 14.61 3.45 14.46
CA LYS A 111 13.17 3.22 14.42
C LYS A 111 12.45 4.30 15.22
N THR A 112 11.34 4.79 14.68
CA THR A 112 10.40 5.68 15.36
C THR A 112 9.03 5.02 15.43
N ASP A 113 8.13 5.60 16.23
CA ASP A 113 6.74 5.13 16.35
C ASP A 113 5.98 5.10 15.02
N LYS A 114 6.49 5.79 13.99
CA LYS A 114 5.88 5.92 12.66
C LYS A 114 6.58 5.09 11.57
N GLY A 115 7.69 4.41 11.89
CA GLY A 115 8.46 3.62 10.92
C GLY A 115 9.97 3.77 11.04
N TYR A 116 10.69 3.36 10.00
CA TYR A 116 12.15 3.36 9.97
C TYR A 116 12.71 4.61 9.30
N ILE A 117 13.82 5.12 9.84
CA ILE A 117 14.57 6.22 9.25
C ILE A 117 15.78 5.66 8.50
N VAL A 118 15.95 6.04 7.24
CA VAL A 118 17.06 5.58 6.39
C VAL A 118 17.99 6.75 6.06
N LYS A 119 19.29 6.49 6.13
CA LYS A 119 20.35 7.41 5.73
C LYS A 119 20.20 7.79 4.25
N GLY A 120 20.23 9.09 3.95
CA GLY A 120 20.04 9.63 2.59
C GLY A 120 18.59 10.01 2.24
N ILE A 121 17.59 9.48 2.96
CA ILE A 121 16.17 9.90 2.82
C ILE A 121 15.79 10.99 3.84
N GLN A 122 16.72 11.34 4.74
CA GLN A 122 16.61 12.43 5.70
C GLN A 122 16.99 13.79 5.09
N SER A 123 16.13 14.40 4.29
CA SER A 123 16.29 15.83 3.93
C SER A 123 15.23 16.72 4.61
N SER A 124 14.13 16.16 5.10
CA SER A 124 13.01 16.97 5.60
C SER A 124 12.22 16.33 6.74
N GLY A 125 12.89 15.93 7.84
CA GLY A 125 12.32 15.73 9.19
C GLY A 125 11.11 14.80 9.40
N LEU A 126 10.52 14.22 8.34
CA LEU A 126 9.22 13.55 8.33
C LEU A 126 9.16 12.32 7.41
N SER A 127 10.26 11.95 6.76
CA SER A 127 10.32 10.83 5.82
C SER A 127 10.60 9.53 6.57
N PHE A 128 9.54 8.85 6.99
CA PHE A 128 9.62 7.51 7.60
C PHE A 128 9.08 6.49 6.61
N ILE A 129 9.71 5.31 6.55
CA ILE A 129 9.18 4.19 5.76
C ILE A 129 8.43 3.27 6.71
N ASP A 130 7.10 3.26 6.56
CA ASP A 130 6.15 2.51 7.39
C ASP A 130 6.10 1.02 6.99
N LYS A 131 6.27 0.72 5.70
CA LYS A 131 6.19 -0.64 5.16
C LYS A 131 7.57 -1.31 5.15
N ALA A 132 7.89 -2.01 6.22
CA ALA A 132 8.96 -3.00 6.22
C ALA A 132 8.41 -4.37 5.80
N ASP A 133 8.88 -4.89 4.68
CA ASP A 133 8.57 -6.24 4.23
C ASP A 133 9.31 -7.25 5.14
N ALA A 134 8.52 -7.80 6.07
CA ALA A 134 8.54 -9.14 6.69
C ALA A 134 9.84 -9.86 7.12
N CYS A 135 11.05 -9.30 7.04
CA CYS A 135 12.28 -9.97 7.52
C CYS A 135 12.71 -9.56 8.94
N GLY A 136 11.74 -9.34 9.84
CA GLY A 136 12.00 -9.01 11.24
C GLY A 136 12.37 -7.55 11.49
N GLU A 137 12.33 -7.16 12.77
CA GLU A 137 12.72 -5.82 13.20
C GLU A 137 14.21 -5.59 12.90
N LYS A 138 14.50 -4.65 12.01
CA LYS A 138 15.88 -4.38 11.61
C LYS A 138 16.54 -3.41 12.59
N ALA A 139 17.68 -3.84 13.13
CA ALA A 139 18.49 -3.01 14.02
C ALA A 139 19.03 -1.76 13.32
N ALA A 140 19.29 -0.71 14.09
CA ALA A 140 20.03 0.45 13.61
C ALA A 140 21.43 0.02 13.11
N GLY A 141 21.86 0.57 11.97
CA GLY A 141 23.08 0.19 11.26
C GLY A 141 22.91 -0.95 10.24
N ALA A 142 21.72 -1.56 10.15
CA ALA A 142 21.47 -2.60 9.14
C ALA A 142 21.38 -1.99 7.73
N LYS A 143 22.03 -2.64 6.77
CA LYS A 143 21.83 -2.34 5.34
C LYS A 143 20.49 -2.88 4.86
N VAL A 144 19.79 -2.08 4.07
CA VAL A 144 18.44 -2.38 3.58
C VAL A 144 18.29 -2.02 2.13
N ILE A 145 17.46 -2.77 1.42
CA ILE A 145 17.04 -2.43 0.07
C ILE A 145 15.77 -1.58 0.21
N ILE A 146 15.73 -0.47 -0.51
CA ILE A 146 14.60 0.45 -0.57
C ILE A 146 13.98 0.30 -1.94
N ALA A 147 12.74 -0.17 -2.00
CA ALA A 147 11.99 -0.25 -3.23
C ALA A 147 11.06 0.96 -3.35
N CYS A 148 11.11 1.64 -4.50
CA CYS A 148 10.22 2.75 -4.83
C CYS A 148 9.25 2.32 -5.93
N MET A 149 7.95 2.45 -5.67
CA MET A 149 6.89 2.21 -6.66
C MET A 149 5.72 3.15 -6.40
N LYS A 150 5.32 3.96 -7.40
CA LYS A 150 4.21 4.92 -7.29
C LYS A 150 4.40 5.93 -6.14
N ASP A 151 5.62 6.42 -5.97
CA ASP A 151 5.97 7.35 -4.88
C ASP A 151 5.70 6.76 -3.47
N GLU A 152 5.57 5.44 -3.37
CA GLU A 152 5.64 4.71 -2.11
C GLU A 152 7.02 4.08 -1.96
N PHE A 153 7.57 4.18 -0.75
CA PHE A 153 8.82 3.55 -0.37
C PHE A 153 8.51 2.33 0.50
N ASP A 154 9.11 1.19 0.17
CA ASP A 154 9.08 -0.02 0.98
C ASP A 154 10.51 -0.45 1.33
N LEU A 155 10.67 -1.02 2.52
CA LEU A 155 11.93 -1.56 2.99
C LEU A 155 11.96 -3.08 2.84
N LEU A 156 13.00 -3.57 2.19
CA LEU A 156 13.24 -4.98 1.95
C LEU A 156 14.45 -5.49 2.75
N GLY A 157 14.38 -6.76 3.15
CA GLY A 157 15.50 -7.60 3.59
C GLY A 157 16.69 -7.50 2.65
N LEU A 158 17.90 -7.24 3.18
CA LEU A 158 19.14 -7.48 2.44
C LEU A 158 19.70 -8.74 3.10
N GLU A 159 19.11 -9.88 2.76
CA GLU A 159 19.65 -11.20 3.13
C GLU A 159 20.87 -11.52 2.29
#